data_AF-N1PQ98-F1
#
_entry.id   AF-N1PQ98-F1
#
_cell.length_a   1.000
_cell.length_b   1.000
_cell.length_c   1.000
_cell.angle_alpha   90.00
_cell.angle_beta   90.00
_cell.angle_gamma   90.00
#
_symmetry.space_group_name_H-M   'P 1'
#
loop_
_entity.id
_entity.type
_entity.pdbx_description
1 polymer ?
#
loop_
_entity_poly.entity_id
_entity_poly.type
_entity_poly.pdbx_seq_one_letter_code
_entity_poly.pdbx_strand_id
1 'polypeptide(L)'
;QTTLELMDNGGSIVNAVSVAGMNALAGSGGRTFSEKHAAVGLIRVAATDWGSGEYRGVAVAPGHIDTPVSRTVNNGQEEKIAKGIAASRIARKAEPEAIGGVAVFLLRNVALYEPG
;
A
#
# COMPACT_ATOMS: atom_id res chain seq x y z
N GLN A 1 18.90 10.50 -12.25
CA GLN A 1 17.54 11.04 -12.37
C GLN A 1 16.66 10.41 -11.31
N THR A 2 16.20 11.19 -10.34
CA THR A 2 15.18 10.72 -9.38
C THR A 2 13.82 10.61 -10.08
N THR A 3 12.89 9.79 -9.57
CA THR A 3 11.55 9.61 -10.18
C THR A 3 10.79 10.93 -10.34
N LEU A 4 11.04 11.90 -9.47
CA LEU A 4 10.44 13.24 -9.52
C LEU A 4 10.94 14.05 -10.73
N GLU A 5 12.20 13.91 -11.12
CA GLU A 5 12.79 14.56 -12.30
C GLU A 5 12.23 14.04 -13.64
N LEU A 6 11.41 13.00 -13.61
CA LEU A 6 10.69 12.48 -14.79
C LEU A 6 9.21 12.91 -14.80
N MET A 7 8.77 13.61 -13.77
CA MET A 7 7.39 14.02 -13.55
C MET A 7 7.27 15.55 -13.63
N ASP A 8 7.75 16.13 -14.73
CA ASP A 8 7.95 17.58 -14.93
C ASP A 8 6.71 18.48 -14.69
N ASN A 9 5.50 17.91 -14.61
CA ASN A 9 4.24 18.61 -14.36
C ASN A 9 3.56 18.18 -13.06
N GLY A 10 4.31 17.59 -12.12
CA GLY A 10 3.75 17.01 -10.92
C GLY A 10 3.04 15.67 -11.13
N GLY A 11 2.34 15.20 -10.09
CA GLY A 11 1.51 14.01 -10.19
C GLY A 11 1.31 13.26 -8.88
N SER A 12 0.75 12.06 -8.97
CA SER A 12 0.57 11.17 -7.83
C SER A 12 1.54 10.00 -7.88
N ILE A 13 2.18 9.74 -6.75
CA ILE A 13 2.96 8.52 -6.52
C ILE A 13 2.13 7.63 -5.59
N VAL A 14 1.66 6.50 -6.12
CA VAL A 14 0.91 5.50 -5.35
C VAL A 14 1.83 4.36 -4.96
N ASN A 15 1.99 4.16 -3.65
CA ASN A 15 2.86 3.13 -3.10
C ASN A 15 2.04 1.93 -2.62
N ALA A 16 2.41 0.72 -3.05
CA ALA A 16 1.82 -0.51 -2.52
C ALA A 16 2.53 -0.91 -1.21
N VAL A 17 1.80 -0.82 -0.09
CA VAL A 17 2.28 -1.26 1.23
C VAL A 17 1.53 -2.53 1.68
N SER A 18 1.18 -2.64 2.95
CA SER A 18 0.39 -3.74 3.51
C SER A 18 -0.37 -3.26 4.73
N VAL A 19 -1.51 -3.89 5.04
CA VAL A 19 -2.18 -3.71 6.34
C VAL A 19 -1.27 -4.04 7.54
N ALA A 20 -0.20 -4.81 7.34
CA ALA A 20 0.84 -5.06 8.35
C ALA A 20 1.70 -3.83 8.68
N GLY A 21 1.64 -2.76 7.87
CA GLY A 21 2.31 -1.48 8.16
C GLY A 21 1.48 -0.52 9.01
N MET A 22 0.25 -0.90 9.35
CA MET A 22 -0.68 -0.11 10.17
C MET A 22 -1.20 -0.86 11.40
N ASN A 23 -1.03 -2.19 11.42
CA ASN A 23 -1.49 -3.06 12.48
C ASN A 23 -0.33 -3.84 13.07
N ALA A 24 -0.45 -4.24 14.32
CA ALA A 24 0.45 -5.19 14.97
C ALA A 24 -0.31 -6.48 15.30
N LEU A 25 0.35 -7.62 15.10
CA LEU A 25 -0.17 -8.94 15.45
C LEU A 25 0.83 -9.64 16.35
N ALA A 26 0.37 -10.14 17.51
CA ALA A 26 1.23 -10.91 18.39
C ALA A 26 1.70 -12.20 17.69
N GLY A 27 2.98 -12.55 17.85
CA GLY A 27 3.55 -13.78 17.28
C GLY A 27 3.69 -13.80 15.76
N SER A 28 3.49 -12.67 15.06
CA SER A 28 3.47 -12.64 13.60
C SER A 28 4.86 -12.54 12.93
N GLY A 29 5.94 -12.39 13.70
CA GLY A 29 7.31 -12.22 13.23
C GLY A 29 7.63 -10.74 12.97
N GLY A 30 8.55 -10.16 13.75
CA GLY A 30 8.78 -8.71 13.78
C GLY A 30 9.34 -8.09 12.49
N ARG A 31 10.07 -8.85 11.66
CA ARG A 31 10.77 -8.31 10.49
C ARG A 31 9.81 -7.76 9.43
N THR A 32 8.85 -8.57 8.97
CA THR A 32 7.90 -8.13 7.93
C THR A 32 7.04 -6.97 8.42
N PHE A 33 6.60 -6.97 9.69
CA PHE A 33 5.83 -5.86 10.25
C PHE A 33 6.67 -4.60 10.35
N SER A 34 7.92 -4.69 10.82
CA SER A 34 8.84 -3.55 10.91
C SER A 34 9.11 -2.92 9.55
N GLU A 35 9.42 -3.71 8.52
CA GLU A 35 9.65 -3.22 7.16
C GLU A 35 8.41 -2.51 6.59
N LYS A 36 7.20 -3.02 6.86
CA LYS A 36 5.96 -2.39 6.37
C LYS A 36 5.60 -1.11 7.14
N HIS A 37 5.90 -1.02 8.44
CA HIS A 37 5.76 0.23 9.19
C HIS A 37 6.78 1.28 8.70
N ALA A 38 8.03 0.87 8.46
CA ALA A 38 9.05 1.72 7.87
C ALA A 38 8.61 2.26 6.50
N ALA A 39 8.04 1.41 5.63
CA ALA A 39 7.51 1.85 4.34
C ALA A 39 6.43 2.93 4.49
N VAL A 40 5.47 2.77 5.42
CA VAL A 40 4.44 3.78 5.70
C VAL A 40 5.07 5.08 6.21
N GLY A 41 6.06 4.99 7.10
CA GLY A 41 6.80 6.15 7.61
C GLY A 41 7.52 6.90 6.49
N LEU A 42 8.25 6.20 5.62
CA LEU A 42 8.97 6.79 4.49
C LEU A 42 8.03 7.53 3.52
N ILE A 43 6.86 6.97 3.25
CA ILE A 43 5.87 7.61 2.37
C ILE A 43 5.34 8.91 3.01
N ARG A 44 5.13 8.92 4.32
CA ARG A 44 4.68 10.13 5.04
C ARG A 44 5.77 11.20 5.04
N VAL A 45 7.02 10.83 5.27
CA VAL A 45 8.17 11.75 5.17
C VAL A 45 8.24 12.33 3.76
N ALA A 46 8.25 11.49 2.72
CA ALA A 46 8.28 11.95 1.34
C ALA A 46 7.11 12.89 1.00
N ALA A 47 5.88 12.54 1.40
CA ALA A 47 4.71 13.42 1.20
C ALA A 47 4.84 14.76 1.95
N THR A 48 5.51 14.79 3.10
CA THR A 48 5.74 16.02 3.87
C THR A 48 6.83 16.88 3.21
N ASP A 49 7.91 16.25 2.73
CA ASP A 49 9.00 16.92 2.03
C ASP A 49 8.53 17.56 0.72
N TRP A 50 7.52 16.99 0.06
CA TRP A 50 6.90 17.57 -1.14
C TRP A 50 5.91 18.72 -0.82
N GLY A 51 5.47 18.84 0.43
CA GLY A 51 4.56 19.91 0.88
C GLY A 51 3.23 19.96 0.11
N SER A 52 2.70 21.17 -0.07
CA SER A 52 1.58 21.44 -0.98
C SER A 52 2.01 21.56 -2.45
N GLY A 53 3.20 21.05 -2.78
CA GLY A 53 3.77 21.15 -4.12
C GLY A 53 3.04 20.28 -5.14
N GLU A 54 3.64 20.17 -6.33
CA GLU A 54 3.06 19.50 -7.50
C GLU A 54 2.94 17.98 -7.34
N TYR A 55 3.51 17.40 -6.27
CA TYR A 55 3.57 15.96 -6.04
C TYR A 55 2.77 15.52 -4.82
N ARG A 56 2.02 14.43 -4.98
CA ARG A 56 1.29 13.79 -3.89
C ARG A 56 1.72 12.36 -3.66
N GLY A 57 2.16 12.07 -2.43
CA GLY A 57 2.44 10.71 -1.97
C GLY A 57 1.22 10.08 -1.33
N VAL A 58 0.76 8.95 -1.88
CA VAL A 58 -0.30 8.15 -1.27
C VAL A 58 0.11 6.69 -1.19
N ALA A 59 -0.51 5.95 -0.28
CA ALA A 59 -0.27 4.54 -0.08
C ALA A 59 -1.58 3.76 -0.21
N VAL A 60 -1.51 2.58 -0.84
CA VAL A 60 -2.56 1.56 -0.75
C VAL A 60 -2.02 0.44 0.12
N ALA A 61 -2.82 0.02 1.11
CA ALA A 61 -2.45 -1.01 2.07
C ALA A 61 -3.35 -2.24 1.90
N PRO A 62 -3.04 -3.16 0.97
CA PRO A 62 -3.83 -4.36 0.78
C PRO A 62 -3.79 -5.29 1.99
N GLY A 63 -4.91 -5.97 2.21
CA GLY A 63 -5.00 -7.15 3.05
C GLY A 63 -4.56 -8.41 2.30
N HIS A 64 -5.34 -9.48 2.40
CA HIS A 64 -5.07 -10.71 1.68
C HIS A 64 -5.57 -10.62 0.23
N ILE A 65 -4.64 -10.52 -0.73
CA ILE A 65 -4.92 -10.50 -2.17
C ILE A 65 -4.47 -11.81 -2.79
N ASP A 66 -5.25 -12.39 -3.69
CA ASP A 66 -4.84 -13.56 -4.46
C ASP A 66 -3.93 -13.15 -5.63
N THR A 67 -2.61 -13.26 -5.43
CA THR A 67 -1.61 -13.00 -6.46
C THR A 67 -0.63 -14.17 -6.55
N PRO A 68 0.07 -14.36 -7.68
CA PRO A 68 1.13 -15.36 -7.76
C PRO A 68 2.17 -15.22 -6.64
N VAL A 69 2.56 -13.98 -6.32
CA VAL A 69 3.48 -13.68 -5.22
C VAL A 69 2.89 -14.12 -3.89
N SER A 70 1.62 -13.78 -3.59
CA SER A 70 1.01 -14.13 -2.31
C SER A 70 0.87 -15.64 -2.12
N ARG A 71 0.63 -16.42 -3.18
CA ARG A 71 0.63 -17.88 -3.11
C ARG A 71 2.01 -18.44 -2.73
N THR A 72 3.08 -17.86 -3.28
CA THR A 72 4.45 -18.28 -2.95
C THR A 72 4.85 -17.89 -1.52
N VAL A 73 4.61 -16.64 -1.10
CA VAL A 73 5.02 -16.20 0.25
C VAL A 73 4.17 -16.80 1.37
N ASN A 74 2.95 -17.25 1.08
CA ASN A 74 2.06 -17.86 2.06
C ASN A 74 2.21 -19.38 2.16
N ASN A 75 3.05 -20.00 1.32
CA ASN A 75 3.27 -21.44 1.33
C ASN A 75 3.80 -21.89 2.71
N GLY A 76 3.13 -22.87 3.33
CA GLY A 76 3.44 -23.33 4.68
C GLY A 76 2.89 -22.43 5.80
N GLN A 77 2.04 -21.44 5.48
CA GLN A 77 1.37 -20.56 6.43
C GLN A 77 -0.16 -20.58 6.27
N GLU A 78 -0.72 -21.63 5.67
CA GLU A 78 -2.12 -21.72 5.24
C GLU A 78 -3.09 -21.47 6.39
N GLU A 79 -2.85 -22.08 7.56
CA GLU A 79 -3.71 -21.91 8.74
C GLU A 79 -3.71 -20.47 9.25
N LYS A 80 -2.53 -19.83 9.33
CA LYS A 80 -2.39 -18.44 9.78
C LYS A 80 -3.09 -17.48 8.82
N ILE A 81 -2.94 -17.71 7.53
CA ILE A 81 -3.59 -16.89 6.49
C ILE A 81 -5.11 -17.12 6.50
N ALA A 82 -5.58 -18.36 6.66
CA ALA A 82 -7.00 -18.65 6.77
C ALA A 82 -7.64 -17.95 7.98
N LYS A 83 -6.98 -17.95 9.15
CA LYS A 83 -7.42 -17.19 10.33
C LYS A 83 -7.47 -15.69 10.05
N GLY A 84 -6.45 -15.14 9.40
CA GLY A 84 -6.42 -13.73 9.01
C GLY A 84 -7.54 -13.33 8.05
N ILE A 85 -7.84 -14.19 7.07
CA ILE A 85 -8.96 -14.00 6.13
C ILE A 85 -10.29 -14.07 6.88
N ALA A 86 -10.50 -15.06 7.75
CA ALA A 86 -11.72 -15.22 8.53
C ALA A 86 -11.98 -14.06 9.51
N ALA A 87 -10.92 -13.43 10.01
CA ALA A 87 -11.02 -12.23 10.84
C ALA A 87 -11.37 -10.96 10.04
N SER A 88 -11.24 -10.99 8.71
CA SER A 88 -11.62 -9.87 7.85
C SER A 88 -13.15 -9.81 7.67
N ARG A 89 -13.71 -8.61 7.51
CA ARG A 89 -15.16 -8.41 7.37
C ARG A 89 -15.79 -9.13 6.17
N ILE A 90 -15.02 -9.37 5.13
CA ILE A 90 -15.51 -9.94 3.86
C ILE A 90 -15.12 -11.43 3.75
N ALA A 91 -14.35 -11.98 4.71
CA ALA A 91 -14.02 -13.39 4.87
C ALA A 91 -13.49 -14.13 3.62
N ARG A 92 -12.88 -13.40 2.67
CA ARG A 92 -12.24 -13.94 1.47
C ARG A 92 -11.03 -13.11 1.07
N LYS A 93 -10.18 -13.69 0.21
CA LYS A 93 -9.16 -12.91 -0.49
C LYS A 93 -9.85 -11.96 -1.47
N ALA A 94 -9.25 -10.78 -1.66
CA ALA A 94 -9.64 -9.90 -2.76
C ALA A 94 -8.84 -10.24 -4.02
N GLU A 95 -9.45 -9.94 -5.17
CA GLU A 95 -8.78 -10.05 -6.47
C GLU A 95 -7.84 -8.86 -6.70
N PRO A 96 -6.75 -9.02 -7.48
CA PRO A 96 -5.80 -7.95 -7.78
C PRO A 96 -6.46 -6.68 -8.34
N GLU A 97 -7.51 -6.83 -9.14
CA GLU A 97 -8.25 -5.76 -9.80
C GLU A 97 -8.89 -4.81 -8.78
N ALA A 98 -9.26 -5.29 -7.59
CA ALA A 98 -9.78 -4.43 -6.53
C ALA A 98 -8.74 -3.39 -6.08
N ILE A 99 -7.46 -3.78 -5.99
CA ILE A 99 -6.36 -2.87 -5.68
C ILE A 99 -6.01 -1.99 -6.87
N GLY A 100 -6.05 -2.55 -8.09
CA GLY A 100 -5.84 -1.80 -9.32
C GLY A 100 -6.85 -0.65 -9.48
N GLY A 101 -8.13 -0.90 -9.23
CA GLY A 101 -9.17 0.14 -9.28
C GLY A 101 -8.95 1.26 -8.26
N VAL A 102 -8.54 0.92 -7.03
CA VAL A 102 -8.18 1.92 -6.01
C VAL A 102 -6.95 2.73 -6.44
N ALA A 103 -5.93 2.07 -6.98
CA ALA A 103 -4.73 2.76 -7.47
C ALA A 103 -5.07 3.74 -8.61
N VAL A 104 -5.89 3.34 -9.58
CA VAL A 104 -6.36 4.22 -10.66
C VAL A 104 -7.16 5.41 -10.12
N PHE A 105 -8.06 5.17 -9.17
CA PHE A 105 -8.82 6.24 -8.52
C PHE A 105 -7.89 7.25 -7.83
N LEU A 106 -6.91 6.74 -7.07
CA LEU A 106 -5.93 7.59 -6.39
C LEU A 106 -5.09 8.37 -7.41
N LEU A 107 -4.55 7.72 -8.44
CA LEU A 107 -3.76 8.38 -9.49
C LEU A 107 -4.54 9.52 -10.19
N ARG A 108 -5.84 9.35 -10.43
CA ARG A 108 -6.70 10.36 -11.07
C ARG A 108 -6.98 11.58 -10.20
N ASN A 109 -7.02 11.41 -8.87
CA ASN A 109 -7.42 12.47 -7.93
C ASN A 109 -6.41 13.62 -7.76
N VAL A 110 -5.34 13.67 -8.56
CA VAL A 110 -4.42 14.82 -8.62
C VAL A 110 -4.86 15.85 -9.66
N ALA A 111 -5.64 15.47 -10.68
CA ALA A 111 -6.13 16.43 -11.68
C ALA A 111 -7.22 17.39 -11.16
N LEU A 112 -7.68 17.24 -9.91
CA LEU A 112 -8.80 18.01 -9.33
C LEU A 112 -8.39 18.92 -8.17
N TYR A 113 -7.11 18.92 -7.78
CA TYR A 113 -6.60 19.82 -6.74
C TYR A 113 -5.88 20.96 -7.43
N GLU A 114 -6.65 21.94 -7.92
CA GLU A 114 -6.10 23.27 -8.23
C GLU A 114 -5.44 23.80 -6.96
N PRO A 115 -4.12 24.06 -6.96
CA PRO A 115 -3.50 24.80 -5.88
C PRO A 115 -4.08 26.21 -5.94
N GLY A 116 -4.91 26.57 -4.97
CA GLY A 116 -5.20 27.97 -4.69
C GLY A 116 -3.96 28.71 -4.21
#